data_AF-A0AA90TJB6-F1
#
_entry.id   AF-A0AA90TJB6-F1
#
_cell.length_a   1.000
_cell.length_b   1.000
_cell.length_c   1.000
_cell.angle_alpha   90.00
_cell.angle_beta   90.00
_cell.angle_gamma   90.00
#
_symmetry.space_group_name_H-M   'P 1'
#
loop_
_entity.id
_entity.type
_entity.pdbx_description
1 polymer ?
#
loop_
_entity_poly.entity_id
_entity_poly.type
_entity_poly.pdbx_seq_one_letter_code
_entity_poly.pdbx_strand_id
1 'polypeptide(L)'
;MHSPFLRRWAIRWMYAAIATHLVVGMLLPWFADAAIFSGYHRGIETAFWGATVPAPAHAQQIWWVSLFGPTVQSAALWMGALAWIGDRQRSAFAWGALIAGMLLWAPQDMMVSLRAGCWDNIWIDTFALATMLPPLVYLYCVDRAQAVRT
;
A
#
# COMPACT_ATOMS: atom_id res chain seq x y z
N MET A 1 11.37 1.40 26.16
CA MET A 1 12.25 2.59 26.08
C MET A 1 11.77 3.50 24.97
N HIS A 2 11.34 4.73 25.27
CA HIS A 2 10.96 5.70 24.25
C HIS A 2 12.24 6.32 23.67
N SER A 3 12.61 5.97 22.43
CA SER A 3 13.71 6.61 21.71
C SER A 3 13.14 7.70 20.79
N PRO A 4 13.38 9.00 21.08
CA PRO A 4 12.94 10.09 20.20
C PRO A 4 13.51 9.97 18.78
N PHE A 5 14.71 9.39 18.65
CA PHE A 5 15.32 9.10 17.37
C PHE A 5 14.51 8.08 16.56
N LEU A 6 14.14 6.94 17.18
CA LEU A 6 13.40 5.89 16.50
C LEU A 6 11.99 6.34 16.08
N ARG A 7 11.31 7.15 16.92
CA ARG A 7 10.03 7.79 16.53
C ARG A 7 10.17 8.69 15.32
N ARG A 8 11.18 9.57 15.30
CA ARG A 8 11.42 10.45 14.14
C ARG A 8 11.74 9.65 12.88
N TRP A 9 12.53 8.58 13.00
CA TRP A 9 12.82 7.70 11.88
C TRP A 9 11.55 7.03 11.35
N ALA A 10 10.73 6.44 12.22
CA ALA A 10 9.48 5.78 11.84
C ALA A 10 8.51 6.76 11.13
N ILE A 11 8.40 7.99 11.61
CA ILE A 11 7.57 9.02 10.96
C ILE A 11 8.10 9.37 9.56
N ARG A 12 9.41 9.60 9.43
CA ARG A 12 10.03 9.88 8.12
C ARG A 12 9.83 8.72 7.15
N TRP A 13 9.95 7.50 7.64
CA TRP A 13 9.68 6.29 6.87
C TRP A 13 8.21 6.25 6.40
N MET A 14 7.26 6.54 7.28
CA MET A 14 5.84 6.58 6.91
C MET A 14 5.56 7.64 5.84
N TYR A 15 6.10 8.86 5.98
CA TYR A 15 5.95 9.87 4.94
C TYR A 15 6.60 9.46 3.61
N ALA A 16 7.77 8.81 3.66
CA ALA A 16 8.41 8.29 2.46
C ALA A 16 7.55 7.22 1.78
N ALA A 17 7.02 6.25 2.54
CA ALA A 17 6.12 5.23 2.01
C ALA A 17 4.86 5.85 1.40
N ILE A 18 4.23 6.82 2.07
CA ILE A 18 3.04 7.52 1.56
C ILE A 18 3.35 8.29 0.27
N ALA A 19 4.49 9.00 0.23
CA ALA A 19 4.93 9.69 -0.98
C ALA A 19 5.17 8.71 -2.13
N THR A 20 5.77 7.55 -1.86
CA THR A 20 5.92 6.48 -2.85
C THR A 20 4.57 6.01 -3.38
N HIS A 21 3.58 5.76 -2.53
CA HIS A 21 2.23 5.38 -2.99
C HIS A 21 1.61 6.48 -3.87
N LEU A 22 1.74 7.75 -3.47
CA LEU A 22 1.22 8.87 -4.26
C LEU A 22 1.88 8.94 -5.64
N VAL A 23 3.21 8.87 -5.69
CA VAL A 23 3.98 8.92 -6.94
C VAL A 23 3.66 7.71 -7.82
N VAL A 24 3.67 6.50 -7.28
CA VAL A 24 3.31 5.28 -8.03
C VAL A 24 1.88 5.42 -8.57
N GLY A 25 0.92 5.81 -7.72
CA GLY A 25 -0.46 6.04 -8.13
C GLY A 25 -0.59 7.10 -9.23
N MET A 26 0.23 8.14 -9.23
CA MET A 26 0.30 9.15 -10.29
C MET A 26 0.87 8.62 -11.60
N LEU A 27 1.82 7.69 -11.54
CA LEU A 27 2.48 7.12 -12.71
C LEU A 27 1.64 6.02 -13.39
N LEU A 28 0.93 5.19 -12.62
CA LEU A 28 0.18 4.05 -13.15
C LEU A 28 -0.76 4.39 -14.33
N PRO A 29 -1.56 5.48 -14.32
CA PRO A 29 -2.47 5.81 -15.43
C PRO A 29 -1.77 6.01 -16.77
N TRP A 30 -0.53 6.51 -16.73
CA TRP A 30 0.22 6.94 -17.91
C TRP A 30 1.23 5.89 -18.38
N PHE A 31 1.68 5.02 -17.47
CA PHE A 31 2.77 4.08 -17.71
C PHE A 31 2.39 2.63 -17.48
N ALA A 32 1.09 2.29 -17.39
CA ALA A 32 0.65 0.92 -17.19
C ALA A 32 1.13 -0.05 -18.28
N ASP A 33 1.34 0.41 -19.51
CA ASP A 33 1.86 -0.40 -20.64
C ASP A 33 3.40 -0.37 -20.76
N ALA A 34 4.11 0.23 -19.79
CA ALA A 34 5.56 0.26 -19.83
C ALA A 34 6.15 -1.15 -19.66
N ALA A 35 7.29 -1.42 -20.31
CA ALA A 35 7.96 -2.73 -20.29
C ALA A 35 8.26 -3.26 -18.88
N ILE A 36 8.41 -2.38 -17.89
CA ILE A 36 8.60 -2.79 -16.49
C ILE A 36 7.42 -3.60 -15.93
N PHE A 37 6.21 -3.41 -16.46
CA PHE A 37 5.01 -4.15 -16.09
C PHE A 37 4.79 -5.42 -16.92
N SER A 38 5.64 -5.73 -17.92
CA SER A 38 5.39 -6.85 -18.82
C SER A 38 5.34 -8.20 -18.10
N GLY A 39 6.15 -8.36 -17.05
CA GLY A 39 6.13 -9.56 -16.21
C GLY A 39 4.84 -9.68 -15.40
N TYR A 40 4.43 -8.58 -14.78
CA TYR A 40 3.20 -8.48 -13.99
C TYR A 40 1.95 -8.78 -14.85
N HIS A 41 1.84 -8.15 -16.02
CA HIS A 41 0.73 -8.40 -16.94
C HIS A 41 0.68 -9.86 -17.37
N ARG A 42 1.82 -10.43 -17.77
CA ARG A 42 1.90 -11.84 -18.18
C ARG A 42 1.53 -12.79 -17.04
N GLY A 43 1.92 -12.49 -15.80
CA GLY A 43 1.56 -13.29 -14.63
C GLY A 43 0.06 -13.39 -14.45
N ILE A 44 -0.63 -12.23 -14.47
CA ILE A 44 -2.09 -12.15 -14.38
C ILE A 44 -2.76 -12.79 -15.59
N GLU A 45 -2.34 -12.45 -16.81
CA GLU A 45 -2.92 -12.98 -18.03
C GLU A 45 -2.82 -14.50 -18.09
N THR A 46 -1.68 -15.07 -17.70
CA THR A 46 -1.48 -16.53 -17.66
C THR A 46 -2.40 -17.18 -16.63
N ALA A 47 -2.61 -16.54 -15.48
CA ALA A 47 -3.51 -17.02 -14.44
C ALA A 47 -4.97 -17.11 -14.91
N PHE A 48 -5.44 -16.16 -15.72
CA PHE A 48 -6.84 -16.12 -16.18
C PHE A 48 -7.08 -16.81 -17.53
N TRP A 49 -6.09 -16.78 -18.44
CA TRP A 49 -6.26 -17.20 -19.84
C TRP A 49 -5.30 -18.31 -20.28
N GLY A 50 -4.35 -18.71 -19.43
CA GLY A 50 -3.35 -19.72 -19.74
C GLY A 50 -2.36 -19.25 -20.82
N ALA A 51 -1.91 -20.18 -21.68
CA ALA A 51 -0.86 -19.90 -22.66
C ALA A 51 -1.30 -19.01 -23.84
N THR A 52 -2.61 -18.92 -24.10
CA THR A 52 -3.16 -18.18 -25.25
C THR A 52 -4.00 -17.02 -24.76
N VAL A 53 -3.34 -15.88 -24.54
CA VAL A 53 -3.97 -14.66 -24.05
C VAL A 53 -4.67 -13.92 -25.20
N PRO A 54 -6.00 -13.68 -25.13
CA PRO A 54 -6.68 -12.87 -26.13
C PRO A 54 -6.18 -11.42 -26.09
N ALA A 55 -5.94 -10.80 -27.25
CA ALA A 55 -5.49 -9.40 -27.31
C ALA A 55 -6.38 -8.40 -26.53
N PRO A 56 -7.73 -8.53 -26.50
CA PRO A 56 -8.58 -7.68 -25.67
C PRO A 56 -8.33 -7.84 -24.16
N ALA A 57 -7.91 -9.02 -23.70
CA ALA A 57 -7.62 -9.26 -22.28
C ALA A 57 -6.39 -8.46 -21.83
N HIS A 58 -5.36 -8.38 -22.68
CA HIS A 58 -4.18 -7.54 -22.41
C HIS A 58 -4.55 -6.05 -22.33
N ALA A 59 -5.33 -5.56 -23.30
CA ALA A 59 -5.80 -4.17 -23.28
C ALA A 59 -6.65 -3.86 -22.04
N GLN A 60 -7.50 -4.81 -21.61
CA GLN A 60 -8.27 -4.69 -20.38
C GLN A 60 -7.38 -4.69 -19.13
N GLN A 61 -6.33 -5.49 -19.12
CA GLN A 61 -5.38 -5.54 -18.01
C GLN A 61 -4.63 -4.21 -17.84
N ILE A 62 -4.15 -3.62 -18.94
CA ILE A 62 -3.56 -2.27 -18.94
C ILE A 62 -4.57 -1.26 -18.39
N TRP A 63 -5.82 -1.31 -18.86
CA TRP A 63 -6.88 -0.41 -18.39
C TRP A 63 -7.12 -0.54 -16.88
N TRP A 64 -7.16 -1.76 -16.33
CA TRP A 64 -7.33 -1.99 -14.89
C TRP A 64 -6.17 -1.39 -14.07
N VAL A 65 -4.93 -1.61 -14.50
CA VAL A 65 -3.75 -1.05 -13.83
C VAL A 65 -3.77 0.48 -13.88
N SER A 66 -4.10 1.06 -15.04
CA SER A 66 -4.26 2.50 -15.19
C SER A 66 -5.34 3.05 -14.26
N LEU A 67 -6.50 2.37 -14.17
CA LEU A 67 -7.63 2.77 -13.32
C LEU A 67 -7.33 2.63 -11.83
N PHE A 68 -6.43 1.72 -11.45
CA PHE A 68 -6.02 1.58 -10.05
C PHE A 68 -5.20 2.78 -9.55
N GLY A 69 -4.47 3.45 -10.46
CA GLY A 69 -3.65 4.61 -10.14
C GLY A 69 -4.36 5.70 -9.31
N PRO A 70 -5.48 6.29 -9.77
CA PRO A 70 -6.21 7.32 -9.02
C PRO A 70 -6.76 6.83 -7.68
N THR A 71 -7.08 5.53 -7.55
CA THR A 71 -7.47 4.91 -6.28
C THR A 71 -6.32 4.94 -5.29
N VAL A 72 -5.11 4.52 -5.73
CA VAL A 72 -3.89 4.57 -4.91
C VAL A 72 -3.54 6.01 -4.53
N GLN A 73 -3.69 6.98 -5.44
CA GLN A 73 -3.47 8.41 -5.14
C GLN A 73 -4.39 8.91 -4.03
N SER A 74 -5.69 8.58 -4.11
CA SER A 74 -6.69 8.98 -3.10
C SER A 74 -6.37 8.35 -1.74
N ALA A 75 -6.03 7.06 -1.73
CA ALA A 75 -5.58 6.38 -0.53
C ALA A 75 -4.35 7.05 0.08
N ALA A 76 -3.33 7.34 -0.73
CA ALA A 76 -2.12 8.00 -0.28
C ALA A 76 -2.38 9.40 0.31
N LEU A 77 -3.31 10.17 -0.27
CA LEU A 77 -3.72 11.46 0.26
C LEU A 77 -4.32 11.34 1.67
N TRP A 78 -5.26 10.41 1.87
CA TRP A 78 -5.86 10.17 3.18
C TRP A 78 -4.85 9.60 4.18
N MET A 79 -3.95 8.72 3.72
CA MET A 79 -2.85 8.23 4.55
C MET A 79 -1.95 9.37 5.02
N GLY A 80 -1.63 10.30 4.12
CA GLY A 80 -0.86 11.51 4.43
C GLY A 80 -1.54 12.39 5.48
N ALA A 81 -2.85 12.60 5.36
CA ALA A 81 -3.63 13.35 6.34
C ALA A 81 -3.60 12.68 7.72
N LEU A 82 -3.82 11.36 7.79
CA LEU A 82 -3.75 10.59 9.05
C LEU A 82 -2.34 10.60 9.64
N ALA A 83 -1.30 10.40 8.83
CA ALA A 83 0.08 10.45 9.28
C ALA A 83 0.46 11.84 9.80
N TRP A 84 -0.04 12.90 9.17
CA TRP A 84 0.15 14.27 9.64
C TRP A 84 -0.52 14.52 10.99
N ILE A 85 -1.77 14.07 11.17
CA ILE A 85 -2.46 14.12 12.47
C ILE A 85 -1.68 13.32 13.52
N GLY A 86 -1.28 12.08 13.20
CA GLY A 86 -0.50 11.22 14.08
C GLY A 86 0.83 11.83 14.50
N ASP A 87 1.54 12.46 13.58
CA ASP A 87 2.82 13.13 13.84
C ASP A 87 2.63 14.35 14.74
N ARG A 88 1.78 15.31 14.32
CA ARG A 88 1.61 16.61 14.98
C ARG A 88 0.92 16.53 16.32
N GLN A 89 -0.08 15.68 16.44
CA GLN A 89 -0.88 15.57 17.67
C GLN A 89 -0.48 14.37 18.54
N ARG A 90 0.49 13.56 18.09
CA ARG A 90 0.86 12.30 18.75
C ARG A 90 -0.37 11.40 18.94
N SER A 91 -1.23 11.35 17.91
CA SER A 91 -2.51 10.64 17.97
C SER A 91 -2.32 9.15 17.72
N ALA A 92 -2.42 8.34 18.78
CA ALA A 92 -2.45 6.89 18.64
C ALA A 92 -3.63 6.41 17.78
N PHE A 93 -4.76 7.12 17.81
CA PHE A 93 -5.92 6.82 16.96
C PHE A 93 -5.56 6.92 15.48
N ALA A 94 -4.83 7.96 15.06
CA ALA A 94 -4.45 8.12 13.66
C ALA A 94 -3.56 6.98 13.15
N TRP A 95 -2.58 6.54 13.96
CA TRP A 95 -1.77 5.36 13.65
C TRP A 95 -2.61 4.09 13.62
N GLY A 96 -3.53 3.93 14.57
CA GLY A 96 -4.47 2.81 14.63
C GLY A 96 -5.39 2.73 13.42
N ALA A 97 -5.86 3.88 12.91
CA ALA A 97 -6.70 3.95 11.71
C ALA A 97 -5.94 3.51 10.46
N LEU A 98 -4.66 3.89 10.32
CA LEU A 98 -3.80 3.39 9.24
C LEU A 98 -3.62 1.87 9.31
N ILE A 99 -3.32 1.33 10.50
CA ILE A 99 -3.21 -0.12 10.72
C ILE A 99 -4.53 -0.82 10.35
N ALA A 100 -5.67 -0.32 10.86
CA ALA A 100 -6.98 -0.90 10.59
C ALA A 100 -7.30 -0.90 9.09
N GLY A 101 -6.98 0.19 8.37
CA GLY A 101 -7.14 0.26 6.92
C GLY A 101 -6.32 -0.82 6.20
N MET A 102 -5.06 -1.00 6.59
CA MET A 102 -4.19 -2.04 6.00
C MET A 102 -4.72 -3.46 6.29
N LEU A 103 -5.14 -3.73 7.53
CA LEU A 103 -5.68 -5.03 7.92
C LEU A 103 -7.06 -5.32 7.34
N LEU A 104 -7.80 -4.28 6.94
CA LEU A 104 -9.06 -4.44 6.22
C LEU A 104 -8.82 -4.73 4.73
N TRP A 105 -7.92 -3.98 4.10
CA TRP A 105 -7.64 -4.09 2.67
C TRP A 105 -6.86 -5.37 2.33
N ALA A 106 -5.67 -5.55 2.88
CA ALA A 106 -4.72 -6.54 2.38
C ALA A 106 -5.24 -8.00 2.45
N PRO A 107 -5.93 -8.46 3.50
CA PRO A 107 -6.42 -9.84 3.52
C PRO A 107 -7.43 -10.13 2.40
N GLN A 108 -8.27 -9.16 2.05
CA GLN A 108 -9.25 -9.32 0.97
C GLN A 108 -8.57 -9.31 -0.39
N ASP A 109 -7.66 -8.37 -0.61
CA ASP A 109 -6.89 -8.24 -1.86
C ASP A 109 -6.07 -9.50 -2.14
N MET A 110 -5.32 -9.96 -1.13
CA MET A 110 -4.53 -11.18 -1.18
C MET A 110 -5.42 -12.42 -1.38
N MET A 111 -6.57 -12.51 -0.71
CA MET A 111 -7.47 -13.67 -0.87
C MET A 111 -8.06 -13.75 -2.29
N VAL A 112 -8.48 -12.61 -2.86
CA VAL A 112 -8.97 -12.56 -4.25
C VAL A 112 -7.86 -12.98 -5.21
N SER A 113 -6.65 -12.46 -5.00
CA SER A 113 -5.49 -12.78 -5.83
C SER A 113 -5.08 -14.26 -5.75
N LEU A 114 -5.08 -14.85 -4.55
CA LEU A 114 -4.78 -16.27 -4.35
C LEU A 114 -5.79 -17.18 -5.08
N ARG A 115 -7.08 -16.85 -5.04
CA ARG A 115 -8.13 -17.62 -5.76
C ARG A 115 -7.91 -17.64 -7.27
N ALA A 116 -7.30 -16.59 -7.80
CA ALA A 116 -6.93 -16.49 -9.22
C ALA A 116 -5.52 -17.01 -9.51
N GLY A 117 -4.73 -17.45 -8.51
CA GLY A 117 -3.34 -17.85 -8.71
C GLY A 117 -2.38 -16.69 -9.03
N CYS A 118 -2.79 -15.45 -8.77
CA CYS A 118 -2.01 -14.24 -9.05
C CYS A 118 -1.01 -13.96 -7.91
N TRP A 119 0.12 -14.68 -7.91
CA TRP A 119 1.14 -14.58 -6.84
C TRP A 119 1.85 -13.23 -6.76
N ASP A 120 1.98 -12.51 -7.87
CA ASP A 120 2.64 -11.19 -7.89
C ASP A 120 1.95 -10.21 -6.94
N ASN A 121 0.61 -10.18 -6.94
CA ASN A 121 -0.17 -9.35 -6.01
C ASN A 121 0.12 -9.72 -4.56
N ILE A 122 0.26 -11.00 -4.23
CA ILE A 122 0.56 -11.48 -2.87
C ILE A 122 1.90 -10.94 -2.40
N TRP A 123 2.91 -10.98 -3.26
CA TRP A 123 4.24 -10.47 -2.94
C TRP A 123 4.25 -8.96 -2.77
N ILE A 124 3.56 -8.23 -3.65
CA ILE A 124 3.42 -6.77 -3.57
C ILE A 124 2.72 -6.36 -2.26
N ASP A 125 1.60 -7.00 -1.92
CA ASP A 125 0.85 -6.71 -0.70
C ASP A 125 1.65 -7.07 0.54
N THR A 126 2.32 -8.22 0.54
CA THR A 126 3.20 -8.63 1.64
C THR A 126 4.33 -7.63 1.84
N PHE A 127 4.93 -7.11 0.77
CA PHE A 127 5.94 -6.08 0.84
C PHE A 127 5.39 -4.77 1.43
N ALA A 128 4.20 -4.32 1.01
CA ALA A 128 3.54 -3.15 1.58
C ALA A 128 3.26 -3.33 3.08
N LEU A 129 2.73 -4.48 3.50
CA LEU A 129 2.49 -4.81 4.90
C LEU A 129 3.79 -4.83 5.71
N ALA A 130 4.81 -5.54 5.23
CA ALA A 130 6.09 -5.71 5.93
C ALA A 130 6.84 -4.38 6.10
N THR A 131 6.71 -3.46 5.14
CA THR A 131 7.38 -2.16 5.21
C THR A 131 6.65 -1.15 6.08
N MET A 132 5.31 -1.23 6.19
CA MET A 132 4.51 -0.19 6.85
C MET A 132 3.99 -0.61 8.23
N LEU A 133 3.62 -1.88 8.45
CA LEU A 133 3.06 -2.31 9.74
C LEU A 133 4.05 -2.16 10.91
N PRO A 134 5.33 -2.56 10.81
CA PRO A 134 6.25 -2.41 11.94
C PRO A 134 6.41 -0.96 12.44
N PRO A 135 6.70 0.05 11.60
CA PRO A 135 6.77 1.43 12.08
C PRO A 135 5.41 1.95 12.57
N LEU A 136 4.29 1.57 11.94
CA LEU A 136 2.96 1.96 12.41
C LEU A 136 2.63 1.41 13.81
N VAL A 137 2.85 0.12 14.04
CA VAL A 137 2.62 -0.52 15.34
C VAL A 137 3.52 0.10 16.40
N TYR A 138 4.78 0.38 16.06
CA TYR A 138 5.68 1.09 16.95
C TYR A 138 5.15 2.49 17.32
N LEU A 139 4.72 3.28 16.34
CA LEU A 139 4.18 4.62 16.55
C LEU A 139 2.90 4.60 17.40
N TYR A 140 1.98 3.66 17.10
CA TYR A 140 0.78 3.43 17.89
C TYR A 140 1.11 3.16 19.37
N CYS A 141 2.01 2.21 19.64
CA CYS A 141 2.39 1.84 21.00
C CYS A 141 3.05 2.99 21.76
N VAL A 142 3.97 3.71 21.11
CA VAL A 142 4.69 4.85 21.72
C VAL A 142 3.76 6.00 22.07
N ASP A 143 2.89 6.39 21.14
CA ASP A 143 2.01 7.53 21.33
C ASP A 143 0.82 7.18 22.26
N ARG A 144 0.33 5.93 22.25
CA ARG A 144 -0.67 5.45 23.22
C ARG A 144 -0.15 5.46 24.65
N ALA A 145 1.08 4.98 24.85
CA ALA A 145 1.71 4.96 26.18
C ALA A 145 1.93 6.37 26.74
N GLN A 146 2.10 7.37 25.86
CA GLN A 146 2.19 8.76 26.29
C GLN A 146 0.84 9.36 26.67
N ALA A 147 -0.22 9.07 25.92
CA ALA A 147 -1.57 9.55 26.23
C ALA A 147 -2.11 9.07 27.59
N VAL A 148 -1.69 7.88 28.04
CA VAL A 148 -2.05 7.35 29.38
C VAL A 148 -1.29 8.04 30.52
N ARG A 149 -0.14 8.69 30.22
CA ARG A 149 0.72 9.33 31.23
C ARG A 149 0.42 10.82 31.45
N THR A 150 -0.34 11.42 30.56
CA THR A 150 -0.81 12.82 30.62
C THR A 150 -2.22 12.87 31.15
#